data_AF-A0A0C3NAS7-F1
#
_entry.id   AF-A0A0C3NAS7-F1
#
_cell.length_a   1.000
_cell.length_b   1.000
_cell.length_c   1.000
_cell.angle_alpha   90.00
_cell.angle_beta   90.00
_cell.angle_gamma   90.00
#
_symmetry.space_group_name_H-M   'P 1'
#
loop_
_entity.id
_entity.type
_entity.pdbx_description
1 polymer ?
#
loop_
_entity_poly.entity_id
_entity_poly.type
_entity_poly.pdbx_seq_one_letter_code
_entity_poly.pdbx_strand_id
1 'polypeptide(L)'
;LNIQHQCQACPIVNIEVLVVTAIFPSMQETMNFVAKLKNMSLNDSVSKLDEDALEWLHNLPSQPISIENPGMCFSISTYLALESTSQNVYNHVCQAACSSFAGSLGADDILSFYNVKKLITSYMGVISIEHDMCCNTCIAYTGLFSQLKVFPTCEVSCWKEEWLQGNCR
;
A
#
# COMPACT_ATOMS: atom_id res chain seq x y z
N LEU A 1 -35.03 -20.18 0.99
CA LEU A 1 -34.26 -21.00 0.03
C LEU A 1 -32.98 -21.43 0.73
N ASN A 2 -32.73 -22.72 0.85
CA ASN A 2 -31.51 -23.27 1.45
C ASN A 2 -30.53 -23.57 0.31
N ILE A 3 -29.57 -22.68 0.07
CA ILE A 3 -28.55 -22.87 -0.96
C ILE A 3 -27.46 -23.74 -0.33
N GLN A 4 -27.52 -25.06 -0.59
CA GLN A 4 -26.39 -25.94 -0.29
C GLN A 4 -25.26 -25.63 -1.27
N HIS A 5 -24.24 -24.93 -0.81
CA HIS A 5 -22.98 -24.84 -1.53
C HIS A 5 -22.36 -26.24 -1.58
N GLN A 6 -22.37 -26.87 -2.76
CA GLN A 6 -21.57 -28.06 -3.00
C GLN A 6 -20.10 -27.62 -3.08
N CYS A 7 -19.34 -27.83 -2.00
CA CYS A 7 -17.88 -27.75 -2.05
C CYS A 7 -17.37 -28.91 -2.91
N GLN A 8 -17.10 -28.62 -4.18
CA GLN A 8 -16.41 -29.56 -5.06
C GLN A 8 -14.96 -29.71 -4.58
N ALA A 9 -14.43 -30.94 -4.61
CA ALA A 9 -13.03 -31.17 -4.26
C ALA A 9 -12.13 -30.38 -5.23
N CYS A 10 -11.15 -29.65 -4.68
CA CYS A 10 -10.18 -28.95 -5.51
C CYS A 10 -9.42 -29.98 -6.36
N PRO A 11 -9.35 -29.80 -7.70
CA PRO A 11 -8.60 -30.71 -8.54
C PRO A 11 -7.11 -30.67 -8.16
N ILE A 12 -6.46 -31.83 -8.17
CA ILE A 12 -5.01 -31.92 -7.97
C ILE A 12 -4.34 -31.48 -9.27
N VAL A 13 -3.87 -30.23 -9.31
CA VAL A 13 -3.19 -29.65 -10.47
C VAL A 13 -1.68 -29.69 -10.24
N ASN A 14 -0.95 -30.37 -11.12
CA ASN A 14 0.52 -30.35 -11.12
C ASN A 14 1.03 -29.14 -11.91
N ILE A 15 1.39 -28.07 -11.18
CA ILE A 15 1.89 -26.81 -11.77
C ILE A 15 3.18 -27.03 -12.57
N GLU A 16 4.08 -27.91 -12.11
CA GLU A 16 5.36 -28.15 -12.80
C GLU A 16 5.15 -28.75 -14.18
N VAL A 17 4.22 -29.70 -14.30
CA VAL A 17 3.82 -30.28 -15.59
C VAL A 17 3.22 -29.22 -16.51
N LEU A 18 2.40 -28.31 -15.99
CA LEU A 18 1.82 -27.23 -16.78
C LEU A 18 2.88 -26.21 -17.25
N VAL A 19 3.90 -25.93 -16.43
CA VAL A 19 4.99 -25.02 -16.80
C VAL A 19 5.78 -25.60 -17.98
N VAL A 20 6.13 -26.89 -17.94
CA VAL A 20 6.94 -27.52 -19.01
C VAL A 20 6.16 -27.78 -20.29
N THR A 21 4.83 -27.84 -20.22
CA THR A 21 3.96 -28.05 -21.39
C THR A 21 3.49 -26.74 -22.04
N ALA A 22 3.82 -25.58 -21.47
CA ALA A 22 3.48 -24.28 -22.03
C ALA A 22 4.29 -23.98 -23.31
N ILE A 23 3.62 -23.99 -24.46
CA ILE A 23 4.26 -23.77 -25.77
C ILE A 23 4.27 -22.30 -26.16
N PHE A 24 3.16 -21.59 -25.95
CA PHE A 24 3.02 -20.20 -26.40
C PHE A 24 3.66 -19.22 -25.39
N PRO A 25 4.29 -18.12 -25.86
CA PRO A 25 4.93 -17.14 -24.97
C PRO A 25 4.01 -16.61 -23.87
N SER A 26 2.75 -16.29 -24.19
CA SER A 26 1.76 -15.83 -23.22
C SER A 26 1.42 -16.89 -22.16
N MET A 27 1.42 -18.18 -22.55
CA MET A 27 1.23 -19.28 -21.61
C MET A 27 2.46 -19.45 -20.72
N GLN A 28 3.67 -19.33 -21.27
CA GLN A 28 4.91 -19.40 -20.50
C GLN A 28 4.99 -18.28 -19.46
N GLU A 29 4.67 -17.04 -19.85
CA GLU A 29 4.57 -15.90 -18.93
C GLU A 29 3.56 -16.16 -17.82
N THR A 30 2.35 -16.63 -18.17
CA THR A 30 1.30 -16.96 -17.20
C THR A 30 1.77 -18.06 -16.24
N MET A 31 2.41 -19.11 -16.75
CA MET A 31 2.91 -20.21 -15.93
C MET A 31 4.06 -19.78 -15.01
N ASN A 32 4.92 -18.85 -15.46
CA ASN A 32 5.94 -18.24 -14.62
C ASN A 32 5.31 -17.44 -13.47
N PHE A 33 4.20 -16.73 -13.72
CA PHE A 33 3.45 -16.05 -12.66
C PHE A 33 2.90 -17.06 -11.64
N VAL A 34 2.21 -18.10 -12.12
CA VAL A 34 1.62 -19.14 -11.26
C VAL A 34 2.69 -19.81 -10.40
N ALA A 35 3.83 -20.16 -10.99
CA ALA A 35 4.94 -20.79 -10.27
C ALA A 35 5.52 -19.89 -9.18
N LYS A 36 5.63 -18.57 -9.42
CA LYS A 36 6.06 -17.61 -8.40
C LYS A 36 5.03 -17.42 -7.29
N LEU A 37 3.75 -17.30 -7.65
CA LEU A 37 2.66 -17.14 -6.67
C LEU A 37 2.59 -18.32 -5.70
N LYS A 38 2.85 -19.55 -6.17
CA LYS A 38 2.88 -20.76 -5.33
C LYS A 38 3.82 -20.64 -4.13
N ASN A 39 4.95 -19.95 -4.29
CA ASN A 39 5.99 -19.85 -3.28
C ASN A 39 6.11 -18.42 -2.71
N MET A 40 5.12 -17.57 -2.95
CA MET A 40 5.18 -16.17 -2.54
C MET A 40 5.14 -16.04 -1.03
N SER A 41 5.94 -15.13 -0.50
CA SER A 41 6.01 -14.80 0.93
C SER A 41 5.72 -13.32 1.13
N LEU A 42 5.13 -12.98 2.27
CA LEU A 42 4.96 -11.57 2.68
C LEU A 42 6.32 -10.87 2.88
N ASN A 43 7.35 -11.65 3.22
CA ASN A 43 8.72 -11.16 3.43
C ASN A 43 9.51 -11.01 2.13
N ASP A 44 8.91 -11.25 0.97
CA ASP A 44 9.57 -11.00 -0.32
C ASP A 44 9.76 -9.49 -0.50
N SER A 45 10.96 -9.08 -0.93
CA SER A 45 11.28 -7.70 -1.33
C SER A 45 10.25 -7.04 -2.27
N VAL A 46 9.52 -7.83 -3.07
CA VAL A 46 8.49 -7.36 -3.99
C VAL A 46 7.24 -6.84 -3.24
N SER A 47 6.97 -7.31 -2.02
CA SER A 47 5.79 -6.92 -1.24
C SER A 47 5.78 -5.44 -0.89
N LYS A 48 6.97 -4.81 -0.78
CA LYS A 48 7.17 -3.42 -0.32
C LYS A 48 6.48 -3.12 1.02
N LEU A 49 6.19 -4.14 1.82
CA LEU A 49 5.72 -3.97 3.18
C LEU A 49 6.90 -3.54 4.05
N ASP A 50 6.73 -2.45 4.80
CA ASP A 50 7.70 -2.08 5.83
C ASP A 50 7.60 -3.00 7.05
N GLU A 51 8.57 -2.88 7.96
CA GLU A 51 8.63 -3.73 9.15
C GLU A 51 7.41 -3.52 10.06
N ASP A 52 6.94 -2.28 10.20
CA ASP A 52 5.75 -1.94 11.00
C ASP A 52 4.49 -2.64 10.43
N ALA A 53 4.35 -2.68 9.10
CA ALA A 53 3.27 -3.33 8.38
C ALA A 53 3.29 -4.86 8.55
N LEU A 54 4.48 -5.46 8.43
CA LEU A 54 4.66 -6.91 8.66
C LEU A 54 4.37 -7.26 10.12
N GLU A 55 4.88 -6.49 11.07
CA GLU A 55 4.61 -6.68 12.49
C GLU A 55 3.11 -6.61 12.77
N TRP A 56 2.42 -5.61 12.20
CA TRP A 56 0.97 -5.45 12.36
C TRP A 56 0.18 -6.63 11.76
N LEU A 57 0.56 -7.11 10.57
CA LEU A 57 -0.09 -8.27 9.94
C LEU A 57 0.11 -9.56 10.74
N HIS A 58 1.28 -9.73 11.34
CA HIS A 58 1.58 -10.88 12.20
C HIS A 58 0.93 -10.78 13.59
N ASN A 59 0.83 -9.56 14.12
CA ASN A 59 0.36 -9.27 15.47
C ASN A 59 -0.81 -8.28 15.44
N LEU A 60 -1.92 -8.72 14.86
CA LEU A 60 -3.15 -7.92 14.78
C LEU A 60 -3.56 -7.41 16.17
N PRO A 61 -3.84 -6.10 16.32
CA PRO A 61 -4.32 -5.55 17.58
C PRO A 61 -5.58 -6.28 18.04
N SER A 62 -5.54 -6.84 19.26
CA SER A 62 -6.68 -7.53 19.86
C SER A 62 -7.70 -6.56 20.48
N GLN A 63 -7.34 -5.29 20.62
CA GLN A 63 -8.18 -4.24 21.18
C GLN A 63 -8.29 -3.05 20.22
N PRO A 64 -9.43 -2.35 20.19
CA PRO A 64 -9.58 -1.13 19.41
C PRO A 64 -8.59 -0.06 19.86
N ILE A 65 -7.99 0.64 18.90
CA ILE A 65 -7.16 1.82 19.19
C ILE A 65 -8.09 2.93 19.69
N SER A 66 -7.85 3.43 20.90
CA SER A 66 -8.61 4.55 21.47
C SER A 66 -8.13 5.87 20.88
N ILE A 67 -9.08 6.68 20.38
CA ILE A 67 -8.88 8.03 19.88
C ILE A 67 -9.80 8.96 20.69
N GLU A 68 -9.52 9.06 21.98
CA GLU A 68 -10.32 9.90 22.90
C GLU A 68 -9.58 11.18 23.31
N ASN A 69 -8.28 11.26 23.05
CA ASN A 69 -7.47 12.41 23.41
C ASN A 69 -7.81 13.62 22.50
N PRO A 70 -8.10 14.81 23.08
CA PRO A 70 -8.44 16.01 22.30
C PRO A 70 -7.37 16.43 21.27
N GLY A 71 -6.09 16.29 21.59
CA GLY A 71 -4.97 16.58 20.69
C GLY A 71 -4.91 15.61 19.50
N MET A 72 -5.15 14.32 19.74
CA MET A 72 -5.26 13.31 18.67
C MET A 72 -6.46 13.60 17.76
N CYS A 73 -7.63 13.91 18.34
CA CYS A 73 -8.83 14.29 17.59
C CYS A 73 -8.59 15.54 16.74
N PHE A 74 -7.95 16.56 17.31
CA PHE A 74 -7.55 17.76 16.58
C PHE A 74 -6.60 17.43 15.42
N SER A 75 -5.61 16.57 15.69
CA SER A 75 -4.60 16.16 14.71
C SER A 75 -5.23 15.46 13.51
N ILE A 76 -6.14 14.51 13.75
CA ILE A 76 -6.87 13.79 12.69
C ILE A 76 -7.77 14.74 11.92
N SER A 77 -8.54 15.58 12.61
CA SER A 77 -9.44 16.54 11.96
C SER A 77 -8.66 17.51 11.06
N THR A 78 -7.52 17.99 11.53
CA THR A 78 -6.61 18.87 10.78
C THR A 78 -6.02 18.14 9.58
N TYR A 79 -5.60 16.88 9.74
CA TYR A 79 -5.06 16.06 8.65
C TYR A 79 -6.09 15.89 7.52
N LEU A 80 -7.32 15.52 7.87
CA LEU A 80 -8.41 15.34 6.91
C LEU A 80 -8.82 16.66 6.23
N ALA A 81 -8.83 17.78 6.97
CA ALA A 81 -9.12 19.10 6.39
C ALA A 81 -8.02 19.59 5.42
N LEU A 82 -6.81 19.04 5.54
CA LEU A 82 -5.62 19.45 4.81
C LEU A 82 -5.16 18.40 3.76
N GLU A 83 -6.04 17.47 3.38
CA GLU A 83 -5.74 16.32 2.50
C GLU A 83 -5.02 16.70 1.20
N SER A 84 -5.32 17.87 0.63
CA SER A 84 -4.74 18.37 -0.63
C SER A 84 -3.52 19.30 -0.45
N THR A 85 -3.05 19.47 0.77
CA THR A 85 -1.96 20.42 1.09
C THR A 85 -0.66 19.71 1.45
N SER A 86 0.43 20.45 1.50
CA SER A 86 1.73 19.86 1.85
C SER A 86 1.82 19.54 3.35
N GLN A 87 2.64 18.53 3.67
CA GLN A 87 3.00 18.19 5.05
C GLN A 87 3.46 19.41 5.88
N ASN A 88 4.10 20.40 5.25
CA ASN A 88 4.53 21.62 5.93
C ASN A 88 3.34 22.46 6.42
N VAL A 89 2.27 22.56 5.64
CA VAL A 89 1.06 23.29 6.05
C VAL A 89 0.46 22.65 7.29
N TYR A 90 0.34 21.32 7.31
CA TYR A 90 -0.12 20.58 8.49
C TYR A 90 0.73 20.89 9.72
N ASN A 91 2.05 20.74 9.62
CA ASN A 91 2.95 20.96 10.75
C ASN A 91 2.90 22.40 11.27
N HIS A 92 2.76 23.40 10.39
CA HIS A 92 2.62 24.79 10.79
C HIS A 92 1.30 25.06 11.54
N VAL A 93 0.18 24.47 11.09
CA VAL A 93 -1.10 24.58 11.79
C VAL A 93 -1.01 23.96 13.18
N CYS A 94 -0.47 22.75 13.29
CA CYS A 94 -0.26 22.07 14.56
C CYS A 94 0.65 22.88 15.50
N GLN A 95 1.77 23.40 14.99
CA GLN A 95 2.70 24.22 15.78
C GLN A 95 2.05 25.51 16.28
N ALA A 96 1.28 26.20 15.44
CA ALA A 96 0.55 27.39 15.81
C ALA A 96 -0.51 27.08 16.90
N ALA A 97 -1.21 25.95 16.76
CA ALA A 97 -2.16 25.49 17.77
C ALA A 97 -1.48 25.17 19.11
N CYS A 98 -0.41 24.37 19.12
CA CYS A 98 0.36 24.07 20.33
C CYS A 98 0.84 25.35 21.04
N SER A 99 1.32 26.32 20.27
CA SER A 99 1.86 27.57 20.84
C SER A 99 0.76 28.48 21.38
N SER A 100 -0.37 28.58 20.66
CA SER A 100 -1.48 29.48 21.02
C SER A 100 -2.31 28.95 22.18
N PHE A 101 -2.36 27.63 22.33
CA PHE A 101 -3.17 26.94 23.35
C PHE A 101 -2.29 26.16 24.34
N ALA A 102 -1.05 26.59 24.54
CA ALA A 102 -0.13 25.97 25.48
C ALA A 102 -0.74 25.84 26.88
N GLY A 103 -0.66 24.66 27.48
CA GLY A 103 -1.25 24.35 28.79
C GLY A 103 -2.75 24.01 28.78
N SER A 104 -3.41 24.03 27.62
CA SER A 104 -4.76 23.48 27.47
C SER A 104 -4.75 21.95 27.36
N LEU A 105 -5.88 21.32 27.70
CA LEU A 105 -6.03 19.86 27.63
C LEU A 105 -5.81 19.35 26.20
N GLY A 106 -4.82 18.48 26.01
CA GLY A 106 -4.52 17.87 24.72
C GLY A 106 -3.59 18.68 23.80
N ALA A 107 -3.12 19.87 24.21
CA ALA A 107 -2.17 20.64 23.39
C ALA A 107 -0.82 19.92 23.21
N ASP A 108 -0.37 19.20 24.24
CA ASP A 108 0.87 18.42 24.22
C ASP A 108 0.73 17.10 23.45
N ASP A 109 -0.51 16.68 23.17
CA ASP A 109 -0.83 15.43 22.46
C ASP A 109 -1.10 15.67 20.96
N ILE A 110 -0.92 16.90 20.47
CA ILE A 110 -1.02 17.21 19.05
C ILE A 110 0.13 16.51 18.31
N LEU A 111 -0.24 15.71 17.30
CA LEU A 111 0.66 14.83 16.59
C LEU A 111 1.35 15.55 15.42
N SER A 112 2.57 15.11 15.12
CA SER A 112 3.22 15.43 13.85
C SER A 112 2.50 14.75 12.68
N PHE A 113 2.75 15.21 11.46
CA PHE A 113 2.18 14.61 10.25
C PHE A 113 2.44 13.10 10.16
N TYR A 114 3.66 12.68 10.49
CA TYR A 114 4.03 11.27 10.51
C TYR A 114 3.22 10.49 11.55
N ASN A 115 3.11 11.01 12.77
CA ASN A 115 2.42 10.32 13.86
C ASN A 115 0.90 10.24 13.63
N VAL A 116 0.27 11.28 13.09
CA VAL A 116 -1.16 11.21 12.75
C VAL A 116 -1.41 10.23 11.61
N LYS A 117 -0.55 10.18 10.58
CA LYS A 117 -0.66 9.20 9.49
C LYS A 117 -0.51 7.79 10.04
N LYS A 118 0.51 7.54 10.87
CA LYS A 118 0.71 6.24 11.54
C LYS A 118 -0.50 5.85 12.39
N LEU A 119 -1.06 6.78 13.18
CA LEU A 119 -2.26 6.54 13.97
C LEU A 119 -3.46 6.14 13.11
N ILE A 120 -3.73 6.89 12.03
CA ILE A 120 -4.85 6.60 11.10
C ILE A 120 -4.63 5.24 10.44
N THR A 121 -3.42 4.98 9.94
CA THR A 121 -3.04 3.69 9.34
C THR A 121 -3.28 2.54 10.31
N SER A 122 -2.79 2.64 11.56
CA SER A 122 -2.99 1.61 12.57
C SER A 122 -4.45 1.44 12.95
N TYR A 123 -5.23 2.52 13.02
CA TYR A 123 -6.66 2.49 13.34
C TYR A 123 -7.49 1.82 12.24
N MET A 124 -7.20 2.14 10.97
CA MET A 124 -7.93 1.59 9.82
C MET A 124 -7.41 0.21 9.38
N GLY A 125 -6.17 -0.14 9.73
CA GLY A 125 -5.48 -1.31 9.18
C GLY A 125 -5.20 -1.20 7.68
N VAL A 126 -5.18 0.02 7.13
CA VAL A 126 -4.98 0.28 5.69
C VAL A 126 -3.61 0.91 5.48
N ILE A 127 -2.74 0.20 4.77
CA ILE A 127 -1.36 0.60 4.49
C ILE A 127 -1.23 0.83 2.98
N SER A 128 -0.59 1.93 2.58
CA SER A 128 -0.29 2.21 1.17
C SER A 128 0.89 1.35 0.72
N ILE A 129 0.73 0.64 -0.39
CA ILE A 129 1.81 -0.08 -1.08
C ILE A 129 1.94 0.52 -2.47
N GLU A 130 3.08 1.15 -2.72
CA GLU A 130 3.28 1.93 -3.94
C GLU A 130 4.30 1.24 -4.86
N HIS A 131 3.86 0.85 -6.06
CA HIS A 131 4.71 0.35 -7.14
C HIS A 131 4.62 1.30 -8.33
N ASP A 132 5.74 1.49 -9.02
CA ASP A 132 5.72 2.22 -10.29
C ASP A 132 4.80 1.50 -11.29
N MET A 133 4.18 2.24 -12.21
CA MET A 133 3.23 1.69 -13.20
C MET A 133 3.54 2.20 -14.61
N CYS A 134 3.20 1.44 -15.68
CA CYS A 134 3.24 1.99 -17.05
C CYS A 134 2.14 3.04 -17.19
N CYS A 135 2.49 4.22 -17.70
CA CYS A 135 1.56 5.34 -17.86
C CYS A 135 0.39 5.06 -18.80
N ASN A 136 0.56 4.15 -19.77
CA ASN A 136 -0.46 3.86 -20.78
C ASN A 136 -1.39 2.70 -20.40
N THR A 137 -0.87 1.69 -19.70
CA THR A 137 -1.61 0.45 -19.39
C THR A 137 -2.06 0.37 -17.94
N CYS A 138 -1.53 1.24 -17.07
CA CYS A 138 -1.70 1.17 -15.62
C CYS A 138 -1.29 -0.22 -15.06
N ILE A 139 -0.36 -0.92 -15.71
CA ILE A 139 0.19 -2.17 -15.17
C ILE A 139 1.34 -1.81 -14.22
N ALA A 140 1.28 -2.31 -13.00
CA ALA A 140 2.32 -2.12 -11.99
C ALA A 140 3.55 -2.98 -12.28
N TYR A 141 4.73 -2.40 -12.11
CA TYR A 141 6.03 -3.08 -12.15
C TYR A 141 6.27 -3.81 -10.83
N THR A 142 5.56 -4.92 -10.66
CA THR A 142 5.66 -5.81 -9.50
C THR A 142 5.88 -7.27 -9.94
N GLY A 143 6.26 -8.14 -9.02
CA GLY A 143 6.47 -9.57 -9.29
C GLY A 143 7.52 -9.81 -10.38
N LEU A 144 7.11 -10.48 -11.47
CA LEU A 144 7.96 -10.74 -12.64
C LEU A 144 8.39 -9.47 -13.37
N PHE A 145 7.65 -8.38 -13.23
CA PHE A 145 7.90 -7.12 -13.92
C PHE A 145 8.69 -6.13 -13.06
N SER A 146 9.05 -6.49 -11.83
CA SER A 146 9.76 -5.61 -10.88
C SER A 146 11.10 -5.06 -11.40
N GLN A 147 11.77 -5.79 -12.30
CA GLN A 147 13.06 -5.37 -12.88
C GLN A 147 12.91 -4.65 -14.23
N LEU A 148 11.71 -4.54 -14.77
CA LEU A 148 11.47 -3.89 -16.05
C LEU A 148 11.47 -2.37 -15.86
N LYS A 149 12.22 -1.67 -16.71
CA LYS A 149 12.20 -0.20 -16.78
C LYS A 149 11.25 0.33 -17.85
N VAL A 150 10.88 -0.54 -18.78
CA VAL A 150 10.03 -0.28 -19.94
C VAL A 150 9.08 -1.46 -20.06
N PHE A 151 7.78 -1.22 -20.25
CA PHE A 151 6.83 -2.32 -20.39
C PHE A 151 6.88 -2.87 -21.83
N PRO A 152 6.99 -4.19 -22.05
CA PRO A 152 7.16 -4.77 -23.39
C PRO A 152 6.04 -4.43 -24.37
N THR A 153 4.82 -4.18 -23.87
CA THR A 153 3.64 -3.95 -24.71
C THR A 153 3.38 -2.48 -25.00
N CYS A 154 3.83 -1.56 -24.13
CA CYS A 154 3.61 -0.12 -24.29
C CYS A 154 4.88 0.61 -24.78
N GLU A 155 6.07 0.00 -24.65
CA GLU A 155 7.40 0.61 -24.89
C GLU A 155 7.66 1.93 -24.15
N VAL A 156 6.78 2.31 -23.22
CA VAL A 156 6.93 3.48 -22.36
C VAL A 156 7.68 3.09 -21.10
N SER A 157 8.55 3.99 -20.65
CA SER A 157 9.25 3.86 -19.37
C SER A 157 8.29 3.90 -18.19
N CYS A 158 8.74 3.38 -17.05
CA CYS A 158 8.00 3.52 -15.81
C CYS A 158 7.72 4.99 -15.47
N TRP A 159 6.55 5.24 -14.89
CA TRP A 159 6.21 6.56 -14.36
C TRP A 159 7.25 6.95 -13.31
N LYS A 160 7.92 8.10 -13.49
CA LYS A 160 8.72 8.73 -12.43
C LYS A 160 8.09 10.08 -12.13
N GLU A 161 7.95 10.40 -10.86
CA GLU A 161 7.34 11.66 -10.38
C GLU A 161 8.04 12.91 -10.95
N GLU A 162 9.33 12.81 -11.28
CA GLU A 162 10.14 13.83 -11.96
C GLU A 162 9.52 14.33 -13.30
N TRP A 163 8.67 13.53 -13.94
CA TRP A 163 8.07 13.82 -15.26
C TRP A 163 6.85 14.76 -15.17
N LEU A 164 6.39 15.05 -13.95
CA LEU A 164 5.39 16.11 -13.68
C LEU A 164 5.92 17.51 -14.05
N GLN A 165 7.22 17.67 -14.30
CA GLN A 165 7.80 18.90 -14.84
C GLN A 165 7.57 19.09 -16.35
N GLY A 166 6.76 18.24 -16.99
CA GLY A 166 6.13 18.56 -18.28
C GLY A 166 6.86 18.03 -19.51
N ASN A 167 7.46 16.85 -19.46
CA ASN A 167 8.07 16.24 -20.65
C ASN A 167 7.68 14.77 -20.84
N CYS A 168 6.38 14.48 -21.01
CA CYS A 168 5.99 13.30 -21.78
C CYS A 168 6.15 13.61 -23.28
N ARG A 169 7.21 13.09 -23.91
CA ARG A 169 7.28 12.85 -25.35
C ARG A 169 7.78 11.44 -25.59
#